data_AF-A0A7T0JNU6-F1
#
_entry.id   AF-A0A7T0JNU6-F1
#
_cell.length_a   1.000
_cell.length_b   1.000
_cell.length_c   1.000
_cell.angle_alpha   90.00
_cell.angle_beta   90.00
_cell.angle_gamma   90.00
#
_symmetry.space_group_name_H-M   'P 1'
#
loop_
_entity.id
_entity.type
_entity.pdbx_description
1 polymer ?
#
loop_
_entity_poly.entity_id
_entity_poly.type
_entity_poly.pdbx_seq_one_letter_code
_entity_poly.pdbx_strand_id
1 'polypeptide(L)'
;MIKEHFDLIIAAIVVLTLALYDVTLDLFLSLLHLLFEMLHFAFEWLELGIEHTVEHFFHTSRHGSQIVTFYILFLLGCGMLFWLSRCLPRFYAVLKQFVQQAWLRRKTELQMYWLSLTLPYKLRLFSTVLGVAYLATALVM
;
A
#
# COMPACT_ATOMS: atom_id res chain seq x y z
N MET A 1 -8.08 -23.73 -22.30
CA MET A 1 -7.02 -22.89 -22.92
C MET A 1 -6.55 -21.73 -22.05
N ILE A 2 -7.37 -20.78 -21.59
CA ILE A 2 -6.86 -19.64 -20.77
C ILE A 2 -6.29 -20.09 -19.40
N LYS A 3 -6.86 -21.12 -18.77
CA LYS A 3 -6.39 -21.64 -17.46
C LYS A 3 -5.02 -22.33 -17.49
N GLU A 4 -4.53 -22.79 -18.64
CA GLU A 4 -3.27 -23.55 -18.74
C GLU A 4 -2.03 -22.67 -18.86
N HIS A 5 -2.17 -21.36 -19.05
CA HIS A 5 -1.05 -20.42 -19.23
C HIS A 5 -1.03 -19.28 -18.19
N PHE A 6 -1.84 -19.38 -17.14
CA PHE A 6 -1.88 -18.38 -16.07
C PHE A 6 -0.51 -18.16 -15.43
N ASP A 7 0.28 -19.23 -15.26
CA ASP A 7 1.61 -19.17 -14.68
C ASP A 7 2.58 -18.34 -15.52
N LEU A 8 2.46 -18.42 -16.86
CA LEU A 8 3.27 -17.64 -17.80
C LEU A 8 2.86 -16.15 -17.78
N ILE A 9 1.56 -15.87 -17.66
CA ILE A 9 1.05 -14.50 -17.54
C ILE A 9 1.52 -13.88 -16.22
N ILE A 10 1.43 -14.62 -15.12
CA ILE A 10 1.90 -14.16 -13.81
C ILE A 10 3.41 -13.90 -13.85
N ALA A 11 4.20 -14.82 -14.41
CA ALA A 11 5.63 -14.64 -14.56
C ALA A 11 5.98 -13.41 -15.40
N ALA A 12 5.28 -13.21 -16.53
CA ALA A 12 5.44 -12.03 -17.38
C ALA A 12 5.12 -10.74 -16.61
N ILE A 13 4.01 -10.68 -15.88
CA ILE A 13 3.64 -9.51 -15.07
C ILE A 13 4.69 -9.26 -13.99
N VAL A 14 5.13 -10.29 -13.26
CA VAL A 14 6.15 -10.13 -12.21
C VAL A 14 7.46 -9.58 -12.78
N VAL A 15 7.93 -10.13 -13.90
CA VAL A 15 9.15 -9.65 -14.57
C VAL A 15 8.98 -8.23 -15.09
N LEU A 16 7.81 -7.91 -15.66
CA LEU A 16 7.52 -6.56 -16.12
C LEU A 16 7.52 -5.56 -14.96
N THR A 17 6.88 -5.90 -13.84
CA THR A 17 6.88 -5.09 -12.62
C THR A 17 8.28 -4.87 -12.07
N LEU A 18 9.14 -5.91 -12.09
CA LEU A 18 10.53 -5.81 -11.66
C LEU A 18 11.40 -5.01 -12.64
N ALA A 19 11.18 -5.16 -13.94
CA ALA A 19 11.92 -4.43 -14.96
C ALA A 19 11.54 -2.94 -15.00
N LEU A 20 10.25 -2.64 -14.78
CA LEU A 20 9.70 -1.30 -14.64
C LEU A 20 9.56 -0.92 -13.15
N TYR A 21 10.60 -1.21 -12.34
CA TYR A 21 10.55 -0.94 -10.91
C TYR A 21 10.29 0.55 -10.61
N ASP A 22 10.84 1.44 -11.44
CA ASP A 22 10.71 2.89 -11.25
C ASP A 22 9.24 3.33 -11.40
N VAL A 23 8.60 2.94 -12.50
CA VAL A 23 7.18 3.21 -12.77
C VAL A 23 6.26 2.62 -11.69
N THR A 24 6.57 1.40 -11.23
CA THR A 24 5.73 0.73 -10.22
C THR A 24 5.88 1.35 -8.84
N LEU A 25 7.09 1.76 -8.45
CA LEU A 25 7.32 2.53 -7.23
C LEU A 25 6.68 3.91 -7.32
N ASP A 26 6.81 4.61 -8.45
CA ASP A 26 6.20 5.93 -8.66
C ASP A 26 4.67 5.87 -8.58
N LEU A 27 4.05 4.87 -9.21
CA LEU A 27 2.60 4.64 -9.08
C LEU A 27 2.20 4.38 -7.64
N PHE A 28 2.94 3.55 -6.91
CA PHE A 28 2.68 3.24 -5.51
C PHE A 28 2.80 4.51 -4.63
N LEU A 29 3.85 5.30 -4.82
CA LEU A 29 4.07 6.55 -4.09
C LEU A 29 3.01 7.60 -4.42
N SER A 30 2.60 7.70 -5.68
CA SER A 30 1.52 8.60 -6.12
C SER A 30 0.18 8.23 -5.49
N LEU A 31 -0.15 6.94 -5.43
CA LEU A 31 -1.35 6.46 -4.74
C LEU A 31 -1.29 6.74 -3.23
N LEU A 32 -0.12 6.56 -2.62
CA LEU A 32 0.08 6.87 -1.21
C LEU A 32 -0.06 8.37 -0.95
N HIS A 33 0.48 9.22 -1.84
CA HIS A 33 0.34 10.66 -1.77
C HIS A 33 -1.13 11.09 -1.85
N LEU A 34 -1.88 10.57 -2.84
CA LEU A 34 -3.31 10.83 -2.97
C LEU A 34 -4.08 10.40 -1.71
N LEU A 35 -3.74 9.26 -1.12
CA LEU A 35 -4.35 8.81 0.13
C LEU A 35 -4.11 9.79 1.29
N PHE A 36 -2.87 10.28 1.43
CA PHE A 36 -2.53 11.26 2.46
C PHE A 36 -3.21 12.61 2.22
N GLU A 37 -3.30 13.04 0.97
CA GLU A 37 -4.01 14.26 0.59
C GLU A 37 -5.50 14.17 0.95
N MET A 38 -6.15 13.05 0.63
CA MET A 38 -7.55 12.80 1.01
C MET A 38 -7.75 12.79 2.54
N LEU A 39 -6.79 12.22 3.29
CA LEU A 39 -6.84 12.23 4.75
C LEU A 39 -6.66 13.65 5.30
N HIS A 40 -5.80 14.46 4.69
CA HIS A 40 -5.59 15.85 5.06
C HIS A 40 -6.84 16.69 4.83
N PHE A 41 -7.49 16.56 3.67
CA PHE A 41 -8.77 17.23 3.41
C PHE A 41 -9.87 16.81 4.40
N ALA A 42 -9.93 15.52 4.76
CA ALA A 42 -10.86 15.05 5.78
C ALA A 42 -10.58 15.67 7.16
N PHE A 43 -9.31 15.87 7.50
CA PHE A 43 -8.91 16.56 8.73
C PHE A 43 -9.31 18.04 8.71
N GLU A 44 -9.02 18.77 7.62
CA GLU A 44 -9.42 20.18 7.47
C GLU A 44 -10.94 20.35 7.57
N TRP A 45 -11.70 19.44 6.94
CA TRP A 45 -13.16 19.43 7.04
C TRP A 45 -13.65 19.26 8.48
N LEU A 46 -12.99 18.38 9.24
CA LEU A 46 -13.30 18.15 10.65
C LEU A 46 -12.97 19.39 11.49
N GLU A 47 -11.80 20.00 11.28
CA GLU A 47 -11.38 21.23 11.96
C GLU A 47 -12.40 22.36 11.76
N LEU A 48 -12.77 22.64 10.51
CA LEU A 48 -13.78 23.65 10.17
C LEU A 48 -15.14 23.33 10.80
N GLY A 49 -15.53 22.05 10.81
CA GLY A 49 -16.77 21.59 11.44
C GLY A 49 -16.78 21.88 12.95
N ILE A 50 -15.68 21.61 13.64
CA ILE A 50 -15.55 21.90 15.08
C ILE A 50 -15.55 23.41 15.33
N GLU A 51 -14.77 24.20 14.58
CA GLU A 51 -14.71 25.65 14.73
C GLU A 51 -16.09 26.29 14.58
N HIS A 52 -16.84 25.92 13.54
CA HIS A 52 -18.18 26.45 13.32
C HIS A 52 -19.17 26.01 14.41
N THR A 53 -19.07 24.76 14.85
CA THR A 53 -19.91 24.24 15.94
C THR A 53 -19.64 25.01 17.23
N VAL A 54 -18.38 25.20 17.61
CA VAL A 54 -18.00 25.95 18.83
C VAL A 54 -18.44 27.40 18.73
N GLU A 55 -18.25 28.06 17.58
CA GLU A 55 -18.69 29.44 17.36
C GLU A 55 -20.21 29.58 17.55
N HIS A 56 -21.00 28.68 16.97
CA HIS A 56 -22.45 28.74 17.06
C HIS A 56 -22.97 28.41 18.47
N PHE A 57 -22.45 27.38 19.13
CA PHE A 57 -22.94 26.97 20.46
C PHE A 57 -22.53 27.95 21.56
N PHE A 58 -21.33 28.52 21.49
CA PHE A 58 -20.81 29.39 22.55
C PHE A 58 -20.94 30.89 22.24
N HIS A 59 -21.44 31.27 21.06
CA HIS A 59 -21.51 32.67 20.59
C HIS A 59 -20.19 33.43 20.82
N THR A 60 -19.08 32.72 20.64
CA THR A 60 -17.75 33.23 20.98
C THR A 60 -17.16 34.00 19.81
N SER A 61 -16.18 34.86 20.08
CA SER A 61 -15.42 35.53 19.00
C SER A 61 -14.65 34.50 18.17
N ARG A 62 -14.43 34.79 16.88
CA ARG A 62 -13.67 33.92 15.96
C ARG A 62 -12.33 33.46 16.53
N HIS A 63 -11.57 34.37 17.14
CA HIS A 63 -10.29 34.04 17.80
C HIS A 63 -10.46 33.10 19.00
N GLY A 64 -11.55 33.24 19.75
CA GLY A 64 -11.90 32.33 20.86
C GLY A 64 -12.25 30.93 20.37
N SER A 65 -13.01 30.82 19.27
CA SER A 65 -13.37 29.53 18.67
C SER A 65 -12.14 28.76 18.20
N GLN A 66 -11.22 29.44 17.51
CA GLN A 66 -9.97 28.84 17.02
C GLN A 66 -9.10 28.26 18.13
N ILE A 67 -8.94 28.97 19.25
CA ILE A 67 -8.17 28.48 20.39
C ILE A 67 -8.81 27.22 20.98
N VAL A 68 -10.15 27.20 21.12
CA VAL A 68 -10.87 26.05 21.66
C VAL A 68 -10.77 24.85 20.71
N THR A 69 -10.99 25.06 19.41
CA THR A 69 -10.82 24.02 18.38
C THR A 69 -9.41 23.44 18.41
N PHE A 70 -8.37 24.27 18.52
CA PHE A 70 -7.00 23.82 18.65
C PHE A 70 -6.79 22.90 19.86
N TYR A 71 -7.30 23.27 21.05
CA TYR A 71 -7.17 22.43 22.23
C TYR A 71 -7.94 21.10 22.12
N ILE A 72 -9.12 21.11 21.48
CA ILE A 72 -9.89 19.88 21.20
C ILE A 72 -9.09 18.96 20.26
N LEU A 73 -8.60 19.49 19.15
CA LEU A 73 -7.79 18.74 18.18
C LEU A 73 -6.48 18.25 18.80
N PHE A 74 -5.85 19.04 19.65
CA PHE A 74 -4.62 18.66 20.35
C PHE A 74 -4.87 17.46 21.29
N LEU A 75 -5.94 17.50 22.09
CA LEU A 75 -6.32 16.37 22.95
C LEU A 75 -6.66 15.12 22.13
N LEU A 76 -7.40 15.28 21.04
CA LEU A 76 -7.76 14.19 20.13
C LEU A 76 -6.50 13.59 19.48
N GLY A 77 -5.57 14.44 19.03
CA GLY A 77 -4.28 14.04 18.47
C GLY A 77 -3.41 13.29 19.49
N CYS A 78 -3.29 13.79 20.72
CA CYS A 78 -2.59 13.07 21.80
C CYS A 78 -3.25 11.71 22.10
N GLY A 79 -4.58 11.64 22.14
CA GLY A 79 -5.32 10.39 22.32
C GLY A 79 -5.08 9.40 21.19
N MET A 80 -5.10 9.86 19.94
CA MET A 80 -4.78 9.06 18.75
C MET A 80 -3.34 8.55 18.79
N LEU A 81 -2.36 9.39 19.12
CA LEU A 81 -0.96 8.98 19.24
C LEU A 81 -0.76 7.94 20.34
N PHE A 82 -1.42 8.11 21.48
CA PHE A 82 -1.38 7.14 22.56
C PHE A 82 -1.99 5.80 22.12
N TRP A 83 -3.17 5.81 21.49
CA TRP A 83 -3.80 4.61 20.97
C TRP A 83 -2.95 3.94 19.89
N LEU A 84 -2.39 4.72 18.97
CA LEU A 84 -1.48 4.24 17.93
C LEU A 84 -0.26 3.59 18.55
N SER A 85 0.38 4.19 19.56
CA SER A 85 1.54 3.60 20.25
C SER A 85 1.26 2.23 20.87
N ARG A 86 0.01 1.98 21.29
CA ARG A 86 -0.43 0.70 21.86
C ARG A 86 -0.85 -0.32 20.80
N CYS A 87 -1.47 0.14 19.72
CA CYS A 87 -1.95 -0.70 18.63
C CYS A 87 -0.83 -1.10 17.66
N LEU A 88 0.07 -0.17 17.34
CA LEU A 88 1.18 -0.35 16.40
C LEU A 88 2.02 -1.60 16.66
N PRO A 89 2.47 -1.91 17.91
CA PRO A 89 3.25 -3.13 18.16
C PRO A 89 2.44 -4.41 17.92
N ARG A 90 1.13 -4.39 18.21
CA ARG A 90 0.24 -5.54 17.94
C ARG A 90 0.04 -5.74 16.45
N PHE A 91 -0.26 -4.68 15.71
CA PHE A 91 -0.39 -4.72 14.25
C PHE A 91 0.91 -5.18 13.59
N TYR A 92 2.06 -4.67 14.04
CA TYR A 92 3.35 -5.09 13.53
C TYR A 92 3.62 -6.58 13.79
N ALA A 93 3.32 -7.08 15.00
CA ALA A 93 3.49 -8.49 15.32
C ALA A 93 2.60 -9.40 14.45
N VAL A 94 1.33 -9.03 14.26
CA VAL A 94 0.40 -9.77 13.41
C VAL A 94 0.83 -9.73 11.94
N LEU A 95 1.20 -8.55 11.44
CA LEU A 95 1.66 -8.38 10.06
C LEU A 95 2.93 -9.19 9.82
N LYS A 96 3.88 -9.17 10.76
CA LYS A 96 5.10 -9.96 10.68
C LYS A 96 4.79 -11.45 10.61
N GLN A 97 3.92 -11.96 11.48
CA GLN A 97 3.52 -13.37 11.47
C GLN A 97 2.82 -13.74 10.16
N PHE A 98 1.90 -12.91 9.69
CA PHE A 98 1.20 -13.11 8.44
C PHE A 98 2.15 -13.13 7.24
N VAL A 99 3.06 -12.17 7.14
CA VAL A 99 4.07 -12.09 6.08
C VAL A 99 5.00 -13.29 6.13
N GLN A 100 5.46 -13.70 7.32
CA GLN A 100 6.31 -14.89 7.46
C GLN A 100 5.59 -16.17 7.04
N GLN A 101 4.34 -16.35 7.44
CA GLN A 101 3.53 -17.51 7.06
C GLN A 101 3.23 -17.51 5.56
N ALA A 102 2.83 -16.37 5.00
CA ALA A 102 2.58 -16.22 3.58
C ALA A 102 3.86 -16.49 2.77
N TRP A 103 5.01 -15.97 3.22
CA TRP A 103 6.30 -16.19 2.59
C TRP A 103 6.69 -17.67 2.58
N LEU A 104 6.62 -18.34 3.74
CA LEU A 104 6.92 -19.77 3.85
C LEU A 104 6.01 -20.61 2.97
N ARG A 105 4.70 -20.32 2.99
CA ARG A 105 3.72 -21.01 2.15
C ARG A 105 4.04 -20.82 0.67
N ARG A 106 4.26 -19.59 0.22
CA ARG A 106 4.58 -19.28 -1.18
C ARG A 106 5.90 -19.91 -1.62
N LYS A 107 6.93 -19.91 -0.77
CA LYS A 107 8.21 -20.57 -1.06
C LYS A 107 8.02 -22.06 -1.29
N THR A 108 7.24 -22.73 -0.43
CA THR A 108 6.98 -24.17 -0.55
C THR A 108 6.14 -24.48 -1.79
N GLU A 109 5.10 -23.69 -2.07
CA GLU A 109 4.29 -23.82 -3.29
C GLU A 109 5.15 -23.66 -4.56
N LEU A 110 6.03 -22.65 -4.61
CA LEU A 110 6.96 -22.42 -5.72
C LEU A 110 7.96 -23.57 -5.88
N GLN A 111 8.51 -24.08 -4.78
CA GLN A 111 9.46 -25.20 -4.84
C GLN A 111 8.80 -26.48 -5.35
N MET A 112 7.58 -26.78 -4.88
CA MET A 112 6.81 -27.93 -5.36
C MET A 112 6.44 -27.76 -6.85
N TYR A 113 6.04 -26.55 -7.27
CA TYR A 113 5.77 -26.23 -8.66
C TYR A 113 7.00 -26.42 -9.56
N TRP A 114 8.18 -25.95 -9.10
CA TRP A 114 9.42 -26.10 -9.85
C TRP A 114 9.86 -27.56 -10.03
N LEU A 115 9.60 -28.40 -9.03
CA LEU A 115 9.91 -29.83 -9.05
C LEU A 115 8.92 -30.64 -9.91
N SER A 116 7.64 -30.24 -9.95
CA SER A 116 6.63 -30.92 -10.78
C SER A 116 6.70 -30.55 -12.27
N LEU A 117 7.43 -29.48 -12.62
CA LEU A 117 7.49 -28.97 -13.98
C LEU A 117 8.38 -29.80 -14.91
N THR A 118 7.84 -30.19 -16.05
CA THR A 118 8.58 -30.89 -17.12
C THR A 118 9.54 -29.93 -17.85
N LEU A 119 10.68 -30.47 -18.33
CA LEU A 119 11.71 -29.71 -19.06
C LEU A 119 11.20 -28.78 -20.19
N PRO A 120 10.27 -29.19 -21.08
CA PRO A 120 9.77 -28.30 -22.13
C PRO A 120 9.01 -27.08 -21.59
N TYR A 121 8.37 -27.22 -20.44
CA TYR A 121 7.64 -26.12 -19.81
C TYR A 121 8.59 -25.12 -19.14
N LYS A 122 9.71 -25.59 -18.59
CA LYS A 122 10.79 -24.72 -18.09
C LYS A 122 11.36 -23.84 -19.20
N LEU A 123 11.61 -24.41 -20.37
CA LEU A 123 12.11 -23.66 -21.53
C LEU A 123 11.13 -22.57 -22.00
N ARG A 124 9.81 -22.86 -22.02
CA ARG A 124 8.78 -21.85 -22.34
C ARG A 124 8.74 -20.72 -21.31
N LEU A 125 8.95 -21.03 -20.04
CA LEU A 125 8.99 -20.02 -18.98
C LEU A 125 10.24 -19.14 -19.11
N PHE A 126 11.40 -19.72 -19.40
CA PHE A 126 12.61 -18.92 -19.68
C PHE A 126 12.47 -18.05 -20.93
N SER A 127 11.88 -18.56 -22.02
CA SER A 127 11.71 -17.77 -23.24
C SER A 127 10.75 -16.60 -23.05
N THR A 128 9.68 -16.78 -22.26
CA THR A 128 8.75 -15.68 -21.92
C THR A 128 9.40 -14.65 -21.01
N VAL A 129 10.14 -15.08 -19.98
CA VAL A 129 10.89 -14.16 -19.10
C VAL A 129 11.90 -13.33 -19.90
N LEU A 130 12.69 -13.97 -20.78
CA LEU A 130 13.67 -13.27 -21.63
C LEU A 130 13.00 -12.30 -22.61
N GLY A 131 11.90 -12.72 -23.24
CA GLY A 131 11.16 -11.86 -24.16
C GLY A 131 10.59 -10.62 -23.47
N VAL A 132 9.99 -10.78 -22.30
CA VAL A 132 9.43 -9.66 -21.52
C VAL A 132 10.53 -8.76 -20.99
N ALA A 133 11.64 -9.32 -20.49
CA ALA A 133 12.77 -8.53 -20.02
C ALA A 133 13.39 -7.69 -21.16
N TYR A 134 13.55 -8.28 -22.35
CA TYR A 134 14.03 -7.56 -23.53
C TYR A 134 13.09 -6.41 -23.93
N LEU A 135 11.78 -6.67 -23.98
CA LEU A 135 10.77 -5.64 -24.27
C LEU A 135 10.79 -4.52 -23.23
N ALA A 136 10.87 -4.87 -21.95
CA ALA A 136 10.92 -3.88 -20.87
C ALA A 136 12.20 -3.03 -20.97
N THR A 137 13.36 -3.63 -21.27
CA THR A 137 14.61 -2.88 -21.48
C THR A 137 14.49 -1.93 -22.67
N ALA A 138 13.84 -2.36 -23.76
CA ALA A 138 13.58 -1.51 -24.92
C ALA A 138 12.56 -0.38 -24.66
N LEU A 139 11.68 -0.52 -23.66
CA LEU A 139 10.75 0.52 -23.25
C LEU A 139 11.38 1.55 -22.29
N VAL A 140 12.45 1.17 -21.60
CA VAL A 140 13.16 2.02 -20.63
C VAL A 140 14.30 2.81 -21.28
N MET A 141 14.87 2.34 -22.39
CA MET A 141 15.78 3.11 -23.26
C MET A 141 15.02 4.10 -24.13
#